data_AF-A0A3N6A455-F1
#
_entry.id   AF-A0A3N6A455-F1
#
_cell.length_a   1.000
_cell.length_b   1.000
_cell.length_c   1.000
_cell.angle_alpha   90.00
_cell.angle_beta   90.00
_cell.angle_gamma   90.00
#
_symmetry.space_group_name_H-M   'P 1'
#
loop_
_entity.id
_entity.type
_entity.pdbx_description
1 polymer ?
#
loop_
_entity_poly.entity_id
_entity_poly.type
_entity_poly.pdbx_seq_one_letter_code
_entity_poly.pdbx_strand_id
1 'polypeptide(L)'
;MRVKINGGTAAAGEGPLCPTCRHATIVRGAAANDLIVECDRLAYGHGRIPFPVTSCSVYSDRRQPALREMEDIAWVLRSDPRRREIGFVRSADLKPRERWALSDEDD
;
A
#
# COMPACT_ATOMS: atom_id res chain seq x y z
N MET A 1 5.41 2.43 -21.25
CA MET A 1 4.11 2.62 -20.57
C MET A 1 4.31 3.63 -19.44
N ARG A 2 3.47 4.66 -19.28
CA ARG A 2 3.59 5.62 -18.16
C ARG A 2 2.65 5.17 -17.06
N VAL A 3 3.18 4.51 -16.03
CA VAL A 3 2.41 4.06 -14.87
C VAL A 3 1.78 5.28 -14.20
N LYS A 4 0.45 5.29 -14.10
CA LYS A 4 -0.30 6.34 -13.40
C LYS A 4 -0.51 5.88 -11.95
N ILE A 5 0.01 6.65 -11.00
CA ILE A 5 -0.17 6.40 -9.57
C ILE A 5 -1.41 7.16 -9.09
N ASN A 6 -2.40 6.44 -8.59
CA ASN A 6 -3.57 7.04 -7.98
C ASN A 6 -3.18 7.72 -6.65
N GLY A 7 -3.64 8.95 -6.43
CA GLY A 7 -3.27 9.75 -5.24
C GLY A 7 -1.80 10.17 -5.19
N GLY A 8 -1.01 9.91 -6.24
CA GLY A 8 0.41 10.29 -6.31
C GLY A 8 0.66 11.79 -6.53
N THR A 9 -0.39 12.59 -6.60
CA THR A 9 -0.35 14.06 -6.68
C THR A 9 -1.37 14.62 -5.70
N ALA A 10 -0.93 15.50 -4.79
CA ALA A 10 -1.80 16.15 -3.81
C ALA A 10 -2.79 17.10 -4.51
N ALA A 11 -4.07 17.06 -4.10
CA ALA A 11 -5.05 18.00 -4.63
C ALA A 11 -4.85 19.42 -4.05
N ALA A 12 -5.47 20.42 -4.68
CA ALA A 12 -5.41 21.80 -4.22
C ALA A 12 -5.96 21.93 -2.80
N GLY A 13 -5.11 22.37 -1.86
CA GLY A 13 -5.47 22.52 -0.45
C GLY A 13 -5.21 21.28 0.42
N GLU A 14 -4.79 20.15 -0.16
CA GLU A 14 -4.36 18.98 0.61
C GLU A 14 -2.93 19.14 1.15
N GLY A 15 -2.64 18.42 2.24
CA GLY A 15 -1.31 18.36 2.82
C GLY A 15 -0.29 17.59 1.94
N PRO A 16 0.99 17.60 2.33
CA PRO A 16 2.03 16.85 1.61
C PRO A 16 1.76 15.33 1.64
N LEU A 17 2.33 14.61 0.68
CA LEU A 17 2.10 13.16 0.51
C LEU A 17 2.84 12.27 1.51
N CYS A 18 4.03 12.66 1.97
CA CYS A 18 4.86 11.82 2.84
C CYS A 18 4.17 11.36 4.14
N PRO A 19 3.39 12.19 4.86
CA PRO A 19 2.61 11.78 6.03
C PRO A 19 1.68 10.57 5.84
N THR A 20 1.19 10.33 4.63
CA THR A 20 0.30 9.21 4.31
C THR A 20 0.99 8.12 3.50
N CYS A 21 2.23 8.35 3.05
CA CYS A 21 2.99 7.37 2.28
C CYS A 21 3.50 6.23 3.17
N ARG A 22 3.46 4.98 2.69
CA ARG A 22 3.99 3.76 3.34
C ARG A 22 5.52 3.72 3.38
N HIS A 23 6.15 4.36 2.39
CA HIS A 23 7.60 4.43 2.22
C HIS A 23 8.29 5.50 3.07
N ALA A 24 7.51 6.31 3.79
CA ALA A 24 8.01 7.46 4.53
C ALA A 24 8.22 7.11 6.02
N THR A 25 9.47 7.19 6.46
CA THR A 25 9.85 7.27 7.87
C THR A 25 9.82 8.73 8.30
N ILE A 26 9.05 9.06 9.34
CA ILE A 26 8.92 10.43 9.83
C ILE A 26 9.33 10.46 11.31
N VAL A 27 10.42 11.16 11.60
CA VAL A 27 10.91 11.38 12.97
C VAL A 27 10.57 12.82 13.37
N ARG A 28 9.94 12.99 14.52
CA ARG A 28 9.59 14.29 15.10
C ARG A 28 10.36 14.48 16.40
N GLY A 29 10.99 15.65 16.55
CA GLY A 29 11.65 16.04 17.80
C GLY A 29 10.72 16.82 18.73
N ALA A 30 11.30 17.48 19.73
CA ALA A 30 10.56 18.20 20.75
C ALA A 30 10.09 19.58 20.28
N ALA A 31 10.85 20.24 19.39
CA ALA A 31 10.42 21.50 18.80
C ALA A 31 9.43 21.27 17.66
N ALA A 32 8.56 22.24 17.41
CA ALA A 32 7.57 22.16 16.33
C ALA A 32 8.20 21.96 14.94
N ASN A 33 9.43 22.45 14.74
CA ASN A 33 10.17 22.37 13.48
C ASN A 33 11.15 21.18 13.42
N ASP A 34 11.26 20.39 14.48
CA ASP A 34 12.10 19.19 14.46
C ASP A 34 11.38 18.09 13.69
N LEU A 35 11.59 18.03 12.37
CA LEU A 35 10.99 17.05 11.49
C LEU A 35 12.04 16.49 10.53
N ILE A 36 12.26 15.18 10.58
CA ILE A 36 13.03 14.44 9.58
C ILE A 36 12.06 13.54 8.83
N VAL A 37 11.98 13.70 7.52
CA VAL A 37 11.24 12.82 6.62
C VAL A 37 12.24 12.06 5.76
N GLU A 38 12.25 10.74 5.85
CA GLU A 38 13.10 9.85 5.05
C GLU A 38 12.23 8.92 4.20
N CYS A 39 12.57 8.76 2.93
CA CYS A 39 11.88 7.90 1.97
C CYS A 39 12.75 6.68 1.65
N ASP A 40 12.24 5.47 1.90
CA ASP A 40 12.96 4.21 1.66
C ASP A 40 13.19 3.91 0.16
N ARG A 41 12.41 4.54 -0.74
CA ARG A 41 12.53 4.38 -2.20
C ARG A 41 13.59 5.26 -2.82
N LEU A 42 14.05 6.29 -2.11
CA LEU A 42 15.20 7.10 -2.53
C LEU A 42 16.47 6.39 -2.05
N ALA A 43 16.93 5.42 -2.85
CA ALA A 43 18.15 4.67 -2.56
C ALA A 43 19.39 5.59 -2.47
N TYR A 44 20.42 5.15 -1.73
CA TYR A 44 21.73 5.79 -1.52
C TYR A 44 21.89 6.79 -0.36
N GLY A 45 21.36 6.48 0.83
CA GLY A 45 21.78 7.15 2.08
C GLY A 45 21.39 8.63 2.21
N HIS A 46 20.65 9.16 1.24
CA HIS A 46 20.16 10.54 1.18
C HIS A 46 18.65 10.59 0.96
N GLY A 47 17.91 9.59 1.45
CA GLY A 47 16.45 9.53 1.34
C GLY A 47 15.72 10.64 2.11
N ARG A 48 16.43 11.58 2.72
CA ARG A 48 15.86 12.73 3.40
C ARG A 48 15.19 13.66 2.41
N ILE A 49 13.93 13.95 2.67
CA ILE A 49 13.13 14.88 1.90
C ILE A 49 13.02 16.19 2.71
N PRO A 50 13.72 17.26 2.30
CA PRO A 50 13.74 18.52 3.05
C PRO A 50 12.56 19.45 2.73
N PHE A 51 11.63 19.03 1.87
CA PHE A 51 10.51 19.85 1.39
C PHE A 51 9.18 19.08 1.40
N PRO A 52 8.04 19.77 1.46
CA PRO A 52 6.73 19.12 1.35
C PRO A 52 6.51 18.56 -0.07
N VAL A 53 6.34 17.24 -0.19
CA VAL A 53 6.13 16.57 -1.49
C VAL A 53 4.68 16.70 -1.93
N THR A 54 4.47 17.27 -3.11
CA THR A 54 3.16 17.41 -3.76
C THR A 54 2.92 16.41 -4.88
N SER A 55 3.97 15.77 -5.40
CA SER A 55 3.86 14.73 -6.42
C SER A 55 4.96 13.68 -6.27
N CYS A 56 4.62 12.39 -6.30
CA CYS A 56 5.55 11.28 -6.18
C CYS A 56 5.10 10.09 -7.04
N SER A 57 5.96 9.63 -7.95
CA SER A 57 5.70 8.50 -8.85
C SER A 57 5.83 7.13 -8.18
N VAL A 58 6.20 7.09 -6.89
CA VAL A 58 6.30 5.88 -6.08
C VAL A 58 5.46 6.03 -4.81
N TYR A 59 4.48 6.95 -4.82
CA TYR A 59 3.58 7.12 -3.69
C TYR A 59 2.76 5.84 -3.48
N SER A 60 2.68 5.41 -2.22
CA SER A 60 1.85 4.29 -1.79
C SER A 60 1.11 4.71 -0.53
N ASP A 61 -0.21 4.82 -0.58
CA ASP A 61 -1.00 5.25 0.57
C ASP A 61 -1.05 4.14 1.63
N ARG A 62 -0.57 4.43 2.85
CA ARG A 62 -0.57 3.49 3.97
C ARG A 62 -1.96 3.31 4.59
N ARG A 63 -2.89 4.22 4.32
CA ARG A 63 -4.28 4.17 4.83
C ARG A 63 -5.12 3.14 4.07
N GLN A 64 -4.66 2.74 2.88
CA GLN A 64 -5.27 1.69 2.09
C GLN A 64 -4.54 0.37 2.38
N PRO A 65 -5.26 -0.76 2.50
CA PRO A 65 -4.62 -2.06 2.65
C PRO A 65 -3.78 -2.37 1.41
N ALA A 66 -2.59 -2.94 1.62
CA ALA A 66 -1.82 -3.54 0.54
C ALA A 66 -2.58 -4.73 -0.07
N LEU A 67 -2.26 -5.11 -1.31
CA LEU A 67 -2.92 -6.22 -2.00
C LEU A 67 -2.97 -7.49 -1.15
N ARG A 68 -1.85 -7.85 -0.52
CA ARG A 68 -1.76 -8.99 0.39
C ARG A 68 -2.65 -8.87 1.62
N GLU A 69 -2.76 -7.67 2.20
CA GLU A 69 -3.66 -7.41 3.33
C GLU A 69 -5.13 -7.55 2.90
N MET A 70 -5.46 -7.17 1.66
CA MET A 70 -6.80 -7.36 1.07
C MET A 70 -7.12 -8.84 0.84
N GLU A 71 -6.15 -9.63 0.35
CA GLU A 71 -6.31 -11.06 0.14
C GLU A 71 -6.62 -11.80 1.45
N ASP A 72 -5.95 -11.43 2.54
CA ASP A 72 -6.13 -12.06 3.84
C ASP A 72 -7.53 -11.80 4.44
N ILE A 73 -8.14 -10.63 4.17
CA ILE A 73 -9.49 -10.29 4.63
C ILE A 73 -10.60 -10.61 3.61
N ALA A 74 -10.24 -11.13 2.43
CA ALA A 74 -11.21 -11.40 1.38
C ALA A 74 -12.16 -12.56 1.73
N TRP A 75 -13.41 -12.40 1.32
CA TRP A 75 -14.39 -13.48 1.26
C TRP A 75 -14.36 -14.09 -0.14
N VAL A 76 -13.95 -15.35 -0.22
CA VAL A 76 -13.86 -16.12 -1.45
C VAL A 76 -15.20 -16.83 -1.68
N LEU A 77 -15.80 -16.62 -2.85
CA LEU A 77 -16.99 -17.37 -3.27
C LEU A 77 -16.58 -18.77 -3.72
N ARG A 78 -17.05 -19.79 -3.02
CA ARG A 78 -16.91 -21.20 -3.40
C ARG A 78 -18.24 -21.70 -3.95
N SER A 79 -18.16 -22.38 -5.08
CA SER A 79 -19.32 -22.98 -5.75
C SER A 79 -19.11 -24.46 -6.04
N ASP A 80 -18.17 -25.13 -5.36
CA ASP A 80 -17.87 -26.55 -5.60
C ASP A 80 -18.98 -27.45 -5.02
N PRO A 81 -19.85 -28.04 -5.88
CA PRO A 81 -20.95 -28.86 -5.42
C PRO A 81 -20.47 -30.22 -4.91
N ARG A 82 -19.29 -30.71 -5.35
CA ARG A 82 -18.74 -32.01 -4.96
C ARG A 82 -18.18 -31.98 -3.54
N ARG A 83 -17.63 -30.83 -3.13
CA ARG A 83 -17.11 -30.60 -1.77
C ARG A 83 -18.17 -30.11 -0.78
N ARG A 84 -19.40 -29.85 -1.24
CA ARG A 84 -20.50 -29.26 -0.45
C ARG A 84 -20.14 -27.91 0.19
N GLU A 85 -19.17 -27.20 -0.38
CA GLU A 85 -18.76 -25.86 0.05
C GLU A 85 -19.34 -24.86 -0.95
N ILE A 86 -20.58 -24.43 -0.69
CA ILE A 86 -21.26 -23.40 -1.47
C ILE A 86 -21.44 -22.18 -0.57
N GLY A 87 -20.87 -21.05 -0.97
CA GLY A 87 -21.00 -19.78 -0.25
C GLY A 87 -19.69 -19.02 -0.10
N PHE A 88 -19.72 -17.97 0.71
CA PHE A 88 -18.55 -17.15 1.01
C PHE A 88 -17.74 -17.79 2.15
N VAL A 89 -16.46 -18.00 1.92
CA VAL A 89 -15.49 -18.50 2.92
C VAL A 89 -14.36 -17.50 3.07
N ARG A 90 -13.77 -17.38 4.27
CA ARG A 90 -12.63 -16.47 4.47
C ARG A 90 -11.38 -17.06 3.83
N SER A 91 -10.55 -16.25 3.20
CA SER A 91 -9.26 -16.69 2.64
C SER A 91 -8.36 -17.40 3.65
N ALA A 92 -8.43 -17.01 4.93
CA ALA A 92 -7.67 -17.63 6.01
C ALA A 92 -8.08 -19.09 6.30
N ASP A 93 -9.33 -19.46 6.02
CA ASP A 93 -9.86 -20.81 6.24
C ASP A 93 -9.51 -21.76 5.07
N LEU A 94 -8.95 -21.24 3.98
CA LEU A 94 -8.54 -22.02 2.82
C LEU A 94 -7.14 -22.63 2.98
N LYS A 95 -6.97 -23.84 2.45
CA LYS A 95 -5.64 -24.46 2.31
C LYS A 95 -4.76 -23.57 1.41
N PRO A 96 -3.44 -23.50 1.62
CA PRO A 96 -2.55 -22.64 0.83
C PRO A 96 -2.64 -22.84 -0.69
N ARG A 97 -2.88 -24.08 -1.15
CA ARG A 97 -3.05 -24.42 -2.58
C ARG A 97 -4.37 -23.93 -3.20
N GLU A 98 -5.32 -23.54 -2.36
CA GLU A 98 -6.67 -23.11 -2.76
C GLU A 98 -6.88 -21.61 -2.57
N ARG A 99 -5.89 -20.92 -1.98
CA ARG A 99 -5.87 -19.46 -1.92
C ARG A 99 -5.54 -18.96 -3.32
N TRP A 100 -6.45 -18.19 -3.91
CA TRP A 100 -6.20 -17.55 -5.20
C TRP A 100 -5.08 -16.53 -4.99
N ALA A 101 -3.88 -16.83 -5.50
CA ALA A 101 -2.81 -15.86 -5.61
C ALA A 101 -2.93 -15.23 -7.00
N LEU A 102 -3.03 -13.91 -7.07
CA LEU A 102 -2.79 -13.21 -8.32
C LEU A 102 -1.33 -13.50 -8.70
N SER A 103 -1.11 -14.17 -9.82
CA SER A 103 0.23 -14.38 -10.36
C SER A 103 0.84 -13.02 -10.68
N ASP A 104 2.06 -12.75 -10.20
CA ASP A 104 2.83 -11.52 -10.49
C ASP A 104 3.22 -11.37 -11.99
N GLU A 105 2.63 -12.17 -12.89
CA GLU A 105 2.95 -12.27 -14.32
C GLU A 105 2.22 -11.24 -15.20
N ASP A 106 1.43 -10.33 -14.60
CA ASP A 106 0.74 -9.24 -15.30
C ASP A 106 1.32 -7.84 -14.93
N ASP A 107 2.65 -7.66 -15.02
CA ASP A 107 3.34 -6.34 -14.96
C ASP A 107 4.09 -6.01 -16.27
#